data_AF-A0AAN0K3L7-F1
#
_entry.id   AF-A0AAN0K3L7-F1
#
_cell.length_a   1.000
_cell.length_b   1.000
_cell.length_c   1.000
_cell.angle_alpha   90.00
_cell.angle_beta   90.00
_cell.angle_gamma   90.00
#
_symmetry.space_group_name_H-M   'P 1'
#
loop_
_entity.id
_entity.type
_entity.pdbx_description
1 polymer ?
#
loop_
_entity_poly.entity_id
_entity_poly.type
_entity_poly.pdbx_seq_one_letter_code
_entity_poly.pdbx_strand_id
1 'polypeptide(L)'
;MNENHSDFADILESSLKEIANKLFEAKIITRQVQKSPTYDAIASSFLAIMNLLDSKSDLEKHCVKYLEALSSVGGPIEFAANFLREKLTTALEGALQFELSVK
;
A
#
# COMPACT_ATOMS: atom_id res chain seq x y z
N MET A 1 19.53 -25.96 13.11
CA MET A 1 18.21 -26.19 12.50
C MET A 1 17.54 -24.83 12.47
N ASN A 2 17.81 -24.05 11.43
CA ASN A 2 17.47 -22.63 11.34
C ASN A 2 16.71 -22.42 10.03
N GLU A 3 15.50 -22.94 9.94
CA GLU A 3 14.73 -22.96 8.68
C GLU A 3 13.66 -21.86 8.60
N ASN A 4 13.42 -21.07 9.66
CA ASN A 4 12.23 -20.21 9.73
C ASN A 4 12.39 -18.76 9.22
N HIS A 5 13.55 -18.37 8.67
CA HIS A 5 13.75 -17.01 8.13
C HIS A 5 13.62 -16.90 6.60
N SER A 6 13.69 -18.03 5.87
CA SER A 6 13.53 -18.08 4.41
C SER A 6 12.07 -17.91 4.00
N ASP A 7 11.15 -18.53 4.74
CA ASP A 7 9.76 -18.69 4.34
C ASP A 7 9.03 -17.36 4.12
N PHE A 8 9.21 -16.35 4.97
CA PHE A 8 8.46 -15.11 4.82
C PHE A 8 8.96 -14.24 3.66
N ALA A 9 10.27 -14.21 3.42
CA ALA A 9 10.87 -13.50 2.30
C ALA A 9 10.54 -14.19 0.97
N ASP A 10 10.60 -15.52 0.93
CA ASP A 10 10.23 -16.32 -0.25
C ASP A 10 8.72 -16.23 -0.55
N ILE A 11 7.86 -16.21 0.49
CA ILE A 11 6.42 -15.95 0.34
C ILE A 11 6.21 -14.54 -0.23
N LEU A 12 6.89 -13.52 0.30
CA LEU A 12 6.80 -12.14 -0.18
C LEU A 12 7.30 -11.98 -1.61
N GLU A 13 8.40 -12.64 -1.98
CA GLU A 13 8.96 -12.63 -3.34
C GLU A 13 8.04 -13.36 -4.33
N SER A 14 7.40 -14.47 -3.89
CA SER A 14 6.40 -15.19 -4.67
C SER A 14 5.15 -14.34 -4.93
N SER A 15 4.72 -13.55 -3.94
CA SER A 15 3.55 -12.67 -4.05
C SER A 15 3.85 -11.33 -4.73
N LEU A 16 5.12 -10.95 -4.93
CA LEU A 16 5.50 -9.66 -5.52
C LEU A 16 4.90 -9.46 -6.92
N LYS A 17 4.83 -10.52 -7.73
CA LYS A 17 4.18 -10.48 -9.05
C LYS A 17 2.68 -10.24 -8.94
N GLU A 18 2.01 -10.88 -7.99
CA GLU A 18 0.56 -10.71 -7.77
C GLU A 18 0.25 -9.30 -7.24
N ILE A 19 1.03 -8.81 -6.28
CA ILE A 19 0.99 -7.43 -5.81
C ILE A 19 1.13 -6.47 -6.99
N ALA A 20 2.17 -6.66 -7.82
CA ALA A 20 2.41 -5.79 -8.96
C ALA A 20 1.25 -5.82 -9.97
N ASN A 21 0.64 -6.99 -10.22
CA ASN A 21 -0.54 -7.08 -11.07
C ASN A 21 -1.71 -6.27 -10.52
N LYS A 22 -2.04 -6.41 -9.22
CA LYS A 22 -3.12 -5.66 -8.58
C LYS A 22 -2.88 -4.16 -8.55
N LEU A 23 -1.64 -3.74 -8.27
CA LEU A 23 -1.27 -2.32 -8.30
C LEU A 23 -1.30 -1.73 -9.71
N PHE A 24 -1.00 -2.53 -10.74
CA PHE A 24 -1.13 -2.11 -12.14
C PHE A 24 -2.59 -1.98 -12.56
N GLU A 25 -3.45 -2.95 -12.21
CA GLU A 25 -4.91 -2.86 -12.40
C GLU A 25 -5.49 -1.60 -11.75
N ALA A 26 -5.01 -1.27 -10.54
CA ALA A 26 -5.36 -0.06 -9.83
C ALA A 26 -4.70 1.23 -10.40
N LYS A 27 -3.88 1.14 -11.46
CA LYS A 27 -3.16 2.28 -12.06
C LYS A 27 -2.24 3.03 -11.08
N ILE A 28 -1.66 2.32 -10.12
CA ILE A 28 -0.71 2.87 -9.15
C ILE A 28 0.72 2.76 -9.69
N ILE A 29 1.04 1.65 -10.34
CA ILE A 29 2.34 1.42 -10.96
C ILE A 29 2.22 1.40 -12.48
N THR A 30 3.33 1.68 -13.16
CA THR A 30 3.38 1.62 -14.62
C THR A 30 3.51 0.18 -15.12
N ARG A 31 3.24 -0.04 -16.42
CA ARG A 31 3.47 -1.33 -17.07
C ARG A 31 4.92 -1.80 -16.95
N GLN A 32 5.89 -0.87 -16.93
CA GLN A 32 7.30 -1.21 -16.78
C GLN A 32 7.57 -1.84 -15.42
N VAL A 33 7.04 -1.24 -14.34
CA VAL A 33 7.17 -1.77 -12.97
C VAL A 33 6.42 -3.09 -12.83
N GLN A 34 5.25 -3.24 -13.45
CA GLN A 34 4.51 -4.51 -13.43
C GLN A 34 5.28 -5.67 -14.08
N LYS A 35 6.01 -5.42 -15.16
CA LYS A 35 6.77 -6.47 -15.88
C LYS A 35 8.00 -6.95 -15.13
N SER A 36 8.64 -6.07 -14.36
CA SER A 36 9.84 -6.38 -13.59
C SER A 36 9.72 -5.72 -12.21
N PRO A 37 8.87 -6.29 -11.33
CA PRO A 37 8.56 -5.65 -10.07
C PRO A 37 9.72 -5.78 -9.09
N THR A 38 10.02 -4.67 -8.42
CA THR A 38 10.82 -4.63 -7.21
C THR A 38 10.05 -3.81 -6.18
N TYR A 39 10.28 -4.05 -4.88
CA TYR A 39 9.67 -3.24 -3.83
C TYR A 39 10.03 -1.76 -3.98
N ASP A 40 11.28 -1.46 -4.35
CA ASP A 40 11.75 -0.10 -4.56
C ASP A 40 11.01 0.60 -5.71
N ALA A 41 10.81 -0.07 -6.84
CA ALA A 41 10.11 0.51 -7.99
C ALA A 41 8.61 0.73 -7.70
N ILE A 42 8.00 -0.17 -6.93
CA ILE A 42 6.61 -0.03 -6.46
C ILE A 42 6.48 1.15 -5.50
N ALA A 43 7.35 1.21 -4.48
CA ALA A 43 7.35 2.28 -3.49
C ALA A 43 7.60 3.65 -4.14
N SER A 44 8.57 3.72 -5.06
CA SER A 44 8.87 4.93 -5.83
C SER A 44 7.66 5.40 -6.66
N SER A 45 6.92 4.48 -7.29
CA SER A 45 5.71 4.83 -8.05
C SER A 45 4.61 5.39 -7.13
N PHE A 46 4.41 4.77 -5.97
CA PHE A 46 3.44 5.23 -4.98
C PHE A 46 3.78 6.63 -4.44
N LEU A 47 5.04 6.85 -4.05
CA LEU A 47 5.55 8.12 -3.53
C LEU A 47 5.53 9.23 -4.58
N ALA A 48 5.85 8.91 -5.84
CA ALA A 48 5.79 9.87 -6.94
C ALA A 48 4.38 10.46 -7.09
N ILE A 49 3.33 9.64 -6.98
CA ILE A 49 1.95 10.14 -7.01
C ILE A 49 1.65 10.97 -5.76
N MET A 50 2.03 10.52 -4.56
CA MET A 50 1.81 11.30 -3.33
C MET A 50 2.40 12.71 -3.41
N ASN A 51 3.59 12.87 -3.99
CA ASN A 51 4.25 14.17 -4.14
C ASN A 51 3.54 15.13 -5.12
N LEU A 52 2.57 14.63 -5.91
CA LEU A 52 1.77 15.42 -6.84
C LEU A 52 0.41 15.82 -6.27
N LEU A 53 0.03 15.32 -5.08
CA LEU A 53 -1.28 15.54 -4.50
C LEU A 53 -1.22 16.70 -3.50
N ASP A 54 -2.02 17.74 -3.75
CA ASP A 54 -1.99 18.98 -2.97
C ASP A 54 -3.00 18.99 -1.80
N SER A 55 -3.88 17.99 -1.71
CA SER A 55 -4.92 17.93 -0.69
C SER A 55 -4.84 16.67 0.16
N LYS A 56 -5.18 16.81 1.45
CA LYS A 56 -5.33 15.70 2.38
C LYS A 56 -6.31 14.65 1.84
N SER A 57 -7.44 15.08 1.28
CA SER A 57 -8.45 14.15 0.73
C SER A 57 -7.90 13.33 -0.44
N ASP A 58 -7.07 13.92 -1.29
CA ASP A 58 -6.49 13.20 -2.42
C ASP A 58 -5.39 12.22 -1.95
N LEU A 59 -4.57 12.61 -0.98
CA LEU A 59 -3.62 11.72 -0.32
C LEU A 59 -4.33 10.52 0.32
N GLU A 60 -5.42 10.76 1.05
CA GLU A 60 -6.23 9.70 1.66
C GLU A 60 -6.80 8.74 0.62
N LYS A 61 -7.41 9.26 -0.46
CA LYS A 61 -7.94 8.42 -1.55
C LYS A 61 -6.84 7.57 -2.18
N HIS A 62 -5.65 8.13 -2.39
CA HIS A 62 -4.52 7.41 -2.96
C HIS A 62 -4.03 6.29 -2.03
N CYS A 63 -3.91 6.58 -0.72
CA CYS A 63 -3.56 5.58 0.29
C CYS A 63 -4.61 4.46 0.39
N VAL A 64 -5.90 4.81 0.43
CA VAL A 64 -7.00 3.82 0.49
C VAL A 64 -6.97 2.93 -0.75
N LYS A 65 -6.85 3.52 -1.93
CA LYS A 65 -6.76 2.78 -3.20
C LYS A 65 -5.57 1.83 -3.26
N TYR A 66 -4.42 2.25 -2.73
CA TYR A 66 -3.24 1.40 -2.59
C TYR A 66 -3.51 0.19 -1.70
N LEU A 67 -4.11 0.42 -0.53
CA LEU A 67 -4.44 -0.65 0.41
C LEU A 67 -5.55 -1.57 -0.12
N GLU A 68 -6.54 -1.05 -0.86
CA GLU A 68 -7.55 -1.86 -1.56
C GLU A 68 -6.93 -2.81 -2.58
N ALA A 69 -6.01 -2.31 -3.41
CA ALA A 69 -5.29 -3.13 -4.37
C ALA A 69 -4.47 -4.23 -3.67
N LEU A 70 -3.76 -3.90 -2.59
CA LEU A 70 -3.05 -4.90 -1.79
C LEU A 70 -4.00 -5.93 -1.17
N SER A 71 -5.14 -5.48 -0.62
CA SER A 71 -6.10 -6.42 -0.01
C SER A 71 -6.67 -7.42 -1.01
N SER A 72 -6.78 -7.05 -2.29
CA SER A 72 -7.28 -7.93 -3.34
C SER A 72 -6.33 -9.07 -3.76
N VAL A 73 -5.09 -9.09 -3.24
CA VAL A 73 -4.15 -10.21 -3.43
C VAL A 73 -4.56 -11.41 -2.58
N GLY A 74 -5.13 -11.19 -1.39
CA GLY A 74 -5.51 -12.25 -0.45
C GLY A 74 -4.40 -12.64 0.54
N GLY A 75 -4.68 -13.64 1.38
CA GLY A 75 -3.72 -14.25 2.28
C GLY A 75 -3.11 -13.26 3.30
N PRO A 76 -1.82 -13.41 3.65
CA PRO A 76 -1.15 -12.52 4.59
C PRO A 76 -1.12 -11.04 4.15
N ILE A 77 -1.15 -10.78 2.84
CA ILE A 77 -1.13 -9.41 2.28
C ILE A 77 -2.48 -8.73 2.53
N GLU A 78 -3.58 -9.46 2.39
CA GLU A 78 -4.91 -8.96 2.73
C GLU A 78 -5.01 -8.55 4.20
N PHE A 79 -4.54 -9.42 5.09
CA PHE A 79 -4.51 -9.12 6.51
C PHE A 79 -3.71 -7.84 6.81
N ALA A 80 -2.49 -7.73 6.27
CA ALA A 80 -1.65 -6.55 6.47
C ALA A 80 -2.29 -5.27 5.90
N ALA A 81 -2.88 -5.35 4.70
CA ALA A 81 -3.52 -4.21 4.06
C ALA A 81 -4.75 -3.71 4.84
N ASN A 82 -5.58 -4.63 5.33
CA ASN A 82 -6.75 -4.28 6.15
C ASN A 82 -6.33 -3.66 7.48
N PHE A 83 -5.32 -4.22 8.15
CA PHE A 83 -4.77 -3.65 9.39
C PHE A 83 -4.21 -2.24 9.18
N LEU A 84 -3.47 -2.00 8.09
CA LEU A 84 -2.97 -0.67 7.76
C LEU A 84 -4.10 0.31 7.43
N ARG A 85 -5.18 -0.16 6.80
CA ARG A 85 -6.36 0.68 6.51
C ARG A 85 -7.03 1.14 7.79
N GLU A 86 -7.22 0.24 8.76
CA GLU A 86 -7.75 0.60 10.08
C GLU A 86 -6.88 1.63 10.79
N LYS A 87 -5.55 1.43 10.80
CA LYS A 87 -4.61 2.40 11.39
C LYS A 87 -4.67 3.77 10.71
N LEU A 88 -4.80 3.80 9.38
CA LEU A 88 -4.94 5.04 8.63
C LEU A 88 -6.23 5.75 9.05
N THR A 89 -7.38 5.06 9.05
CA THR A 89 -8.66 5.64 9.47
C THR A 89 -8.60 6.23 10.87
N THR A 90 -8.07 5.48 11.85
CA THR A 90 -7.90 5.96 13.23
C THR A 90 -7.00 7.20 13.31
N ALA A 91 -5.90 7.23 12.55
CA ALA A 91 -5.00 8.38 12.52
C ALA A 91 -5.68 9.63 11.93
N LEU A 92 -6.51 9.45 10.89
CA LEU A 92 -7.26 10.53 10.26
C LEU A 92 -8.34 11.08 11.19
N GLU A 93 -9.09 10.22 11.87
CA GLU A 93 -10.09 10.60 12.88
C GLU A 93 -9.45 11.35 14.05
N GLY A 94 -8.31 10.87 14.55
CA GLY A 94 -7.55 11.55 15.58
C GLY A 94 -7.09 12.95 15.14
N ALA A 95 -6.52 13.06 13.94
CA ALA A 95 -6.09 14.35 13.39
C ALA A 95 -7.27 15.34 13.21
N LEU A 96 -8.45 14.85 12.79
CA LEU A 96 -9.66 15.65 12.68
C LEU A 96 -10.16 16.17 14.04
N GLN A 97 -10.07 15.36 15.09
CA GLN A 97 -10.43 15.80 16.45
C GLN A 97 -9.50 16.90 16.96
N PHE A 98 -8.19 16.82 16.65
CA PHE A 98 -7.25 17.89 17.00
C PHE A 98 -7.55 19.20 16.26
N GLU A 99 -7.88 19.17 14.97
CA GLU A 99 -8.19 20.40 14.20
C GLU A 99 -9.49 21.07 14.66
N LEU A 100 -10.51 20.29 15.07
CA LEU A 100 -11.78 20.83 15.57
C LEU A 100 -11.68 21.39 16.99
N SER A 101 -10.76 20.88 17.82
CA SER A 101 -10.57 21.34 19.20
C SER A 101 -9.75 22.63 19.32
N VAL A 102 -9.15 23.11 18.22
CA VAL A 102 -8.34 24.35 18.17
C VAL A 102 -9.14 25.54 17.60
N LYS A 103 -10.43 25.37 17.34
CA LYS A 103 -11.34 26.41 16.85
C LYS A 103 -12.26 26.97 17.93
#